data_AF-A0A850RJN2-F1
#
_entry.id   AF-A0A850RJN2-F1
#
_cell.length_a   1.000
_cell.length_b   1.000
_cell.length_c   1.000
_cell.angle_alpha   90.00
_cell.angle_beta   90.00
_cell.angle_gamma   90.00
#
_symmetry.space_group_name_H-M   'P 1'
#
loop_
_entity.id
_entity.type
_entity.pdbx_description
1 polymer ?
#
loop_
_entity_poly.entity_id
_entity_poly.type
_entity_poly.pdbx_seq_one_letter_code
_entity_poly.pdbx_strand_id
1 'polypeptide(L)'
;MSWHIGIHDVARIAVSSDGRPLYTQGDMHWWQTVRLYNRDGQEIGEITLHLTGAQVALPVGEQPPYWGIDPRQPSALALIDGESPF
;
A
#
# COMPACT_ATOMS: atom_id res chain seq x y z
N MET A 1 -17.99 19.83 4.46
CA MET A 1 -17.29 19.28 3.29
C MET A 1 -16.87 17.86 3.64
N SER A 2 -17.58 16.85 3.15
CA SER A 2 -17.29 15.45 3.47
C SER A 2 -16.41 14.84 2.39
N TRP A 3 -15.13 14.63 2.71
CA TRP A 3 -14.19 13.93 1.85
C TRP A 3 -14.56 12.44 1.82
N HIS A 4 -15.08 11.96 0.70
CA HIS A 4 -15.30 10.55 0.44
C HIS A 4 -14.23 10.08 -0.55
N ILE A 5 -13.28 9.27 -0.10
CA ILE A 5 -12.37 8.55 -1.00
C ILE A 5 -13.12 7.29 -1.44
N GLY A 6 -13.63 7.30 -2.68
CA GLY A 6 -14.21 6.11 -3.29
C GLY A 6 -13.09 5.18 -3.75
N ILE A 7 -12.86 4.07 -3.04
CA ILE A 7 -11.84 3.05 -3.38
C ILE A 7 -12.06 2.48 -4.80
N HIS A 8 -13.28 2.60 -5.35
CA HIS A 8 -13.65 2.10 -6.68
C HIS A 8 -13.02 2.85 -7.87
N ASP A 9 -12.39 4.01 -7.65
CA ASP A 9 -11.78 4.81 -8.73
C ASP A 9 -10.25 4.78 -8.73
N VAL A 10 -9.63 4.07 -7.77
CA VAL A 10 -8.18 3.87 -7.77
C VAL A 10 -7.82 2.94 -8.94
N ALA A 11 -6.83 3.32 -9.73
CA ALA A 11 -6.29 2.56 -10.86
C ALA A 11 -4.81 2.23 -10.66
N ARG A 12 -4.07 3.06 -9.92
CA ARG A 12 -2.63 2.89 -9.65
C ARG A 12 -2.29 3.36 -8.25
N ILE A 13 -1.34 2.66 -7.62
CA ILE A 13 -0.83 2.98 -6.29
C ILE A 13 0.68 3.19 -6.39
N ALA A 14 1.19 4.29 -5.86
CA ALA A 14 2.63 4.54 -5.75
C ALA A 14 3.02 4.69 -4.28
N VAL A 15 4.05 3.98 -3.86
CA VAL A 15 4.60 4.06 -2.50
C VAL A 15 5.95 4.74 -2.56
N SER A 16 6.12 5.82 -1.80
CA SER A 16 7.43 6.42 -1.52
C SER A 16 7.79 6.25 -0.05
N SER A 17 9.08 6.31 0.24
CA SER A 17 9.60 6.45 1.59
C SER A 17 10.37 7.76 1.63
N ASP A 18 9.87 8.70 2.42
CA ASP A 18 10.41 10.06 2.49
C ASP A 18 11.40 10.21 3.66
N GLY A 19 11.47 9.21 4.54
CA GLY A 19 12.14 9.31 5.82
C GLY A 19 13.51 8.65 5.87
N ARG A 20 14.51 9.41 6.32
CA ARG A 20 15.58 8.81 7.12
C ARG A 20 14.96 8.25 8.40
N PRO A 21 15.36 7.05 8.84
CA PRO A 21 14.87 6.51 10.10
C PRO A 21 15.04 7.51 11.24
N LEU A 22 14.01 7.69 12.08
CA LEU A 22 14.13 8.46 13.31
C LEU A 22 14.40 7.48 14.46
N TYR A 23 15.50 7.70 15.18
CA TYR A 23 15.78 6.97 16.41
C TYR A 23 15.26 7.76 17.61
N THR A 24 14.26 7.22 18.29
CA THR A 24 13.61 7.88 19.44
C THR A 24 13.43 6.87 20.55
N GLN A 25 13.91 7.17 21.76
CA GLN A 25 13.73 6.32 22.96
C GLN A 25 14.17 4.85 22.81
N GLY A 26 15.08 4.55 21.88
CA GLY A 26 15.54 3.18 21.67
C GLY A 26 14.96 2.50 20.42
N ASP A 27 13.90 3.08 19.87
CA ASP A 27 13.14 2.51 18.75
C ASP A 27 13.41 3.22 17.44
N MET A 28 13.38 2.44 16.36
CA MET A 28 13.52 2.93 15.00
C MET A 28 12.14 3.18 14.40
N HIS A 29 11.95 4.36 13.82
CA HIS A 29 10.70 4.76 13.20
C HIS A 29 10.90 5.07 11.73
N TRP A 30 9.95 4.63 10.90
CA TRP A 30 9.96 4.84 9.47
C TRP A 30 8.64 5.48 9.02
N TRP A 31 8.68 6.19 7.89
CA TRP A 31 7.50 6.79 7.28
C TRP A 31 7.42 6.42 5.81
N GLN A 32 6.22 6.12 5.35
CA GLN A 32 5.92 5.90 3.94
C GLN A 32 4.72 6.73 3.51
N THR A 33 4.74 7.13 2.25
CA THR A 33 3.66 7.87 1.62
C THR A 33 3.08 7.00 0.51
N VAL A 34 1.78 6.73 0.59
CA VAL A 34 1.02 5.97 -0.42
C VAL A 34 0.13 6.94 -1.18
N ARG A 35 0.35 7.06 -2.49
CA ARG A 35 -0.44 7.89 -3.39
C ARG A 35 -1.34 7.03 -4.26
N LEU A 36 -2.59 7.45 -4.36
CA LEU A 36 -3.64 6.78 -5.12
C LEU A 36 -3.96 7.61 -6.35
N TYR A 37 -3.99 6.98 -7.52
CA TYR A 37 -4.27 7.65 -8.78
C TYR A 37 -5.47 7.01 -9.47
N ASN A 38 -6.30 7.82 -10.13
CA ASN A 38 -7.36 7.33 -11.00
C ASN A 38 -6.83 6.86 -12.37
N ARG A 39 -7.73 6.39 -13.24
CA ARG A 39 -7.38 5.87 -14.58
C ARG A 39 -6.77 6.91 -15.51
N ASP A 40 -7.08 8.19 -15.28
CA ASP A 40 -6.53 9.32 -16.03
C ASP A 40 -5.14 9.75 -15.50
N GLY A 41 -4.62 9.05 -14.48
CA GLY A 41 -3.34 9.36 -13.85
C GLY A 41 -3.39 10.52 -12.86
N GLN A 42 -4.57 11.03 -12.53
CA GLN A 42 -4.75 12.09 -11.54
C GLN A 42 -4.65 11.52 -10.13
N GLU A 43 -3.95 12.21 -9.25
CA GLU A 43 -3.92 11.85 -7.83
C GLU A 43 -5.28 12.12 -7.19
N ILE A 44 -5.84 11.11 -6.54
CA ILE A 44 -7.15 11.17 -5.88
C ILE A 44 -7.07 10.96 -4.36
N GLY A 45 -5.87 10.68 -3.84
CA GLY A 45 -5.63 10.56 -2.41
C GLY A 45 -4.20 10.26 -2.04
N GLU A 46 -3.85 10.59 -0.80
CA GLU A 46 -2.56 10.33 -0.17
C GLU A 46 -2.78 9.78 1.23
N ILE A 47 -1.98 8.79 1.62
CA ILE A 47 -1.96 8.20 2.96
C ILE A 47 -0.51 8.20 3.46
N THR A 48 -0.29 8.77 4.64
CA THR A 48 1.00 8.69 5.34
C THR A 48 0.94 7.56 6.37
N LEU A 49 1.88 6.63 6.28
CA LEU A 49 2.05 5.53 7.21
C LEU A 49 3.24 5.82 8.13
N HIS A 50 3.03 5.65 9.43
CA HIS A 50 4.10 5.62 10.42
C HIS A 50 4.32 4.17 10.85
N LEU A 51 5.55 3.69 10.73
CA LEU A 51 5.90 2.30 10.93
C LEU A 51 6.90 2.18 12.08
N THR A 52 6.67 1.19 12.95
CA THR A 52 7.56 0.81 14.05
C THR A 52 8.54 -0.30 13.66
N GLY A 53 8.53 -0.72 12.38
CA GLY A 53 9.38 -1.78 11.83
C GLY A 53 9.58 -1.61 10.32
N ALA A 54 10.79 -1.79 9.81
CA ALA A 54 11.03 -1.85 8.36
C ALA A 54 10.37 -3.09 7.72
N GLN A 55 10.22 -4.17 8.48
CA GLN A 55 9.62 -5.43 8.04
C GLN A 55 8.12 -5.35 7.75
N VAL A 56 7.44 -4.29 8.22
CA VAL A 56 6.02 -4.04 7.93
C VAL A 56 5.84 -2.98 6.84
N ALA A 57 6.93 -2.49 6.25
CA ALA A 57 6.89 -1.51 5.18
C ALA A 57 6.34 -2.11 3.89
N LEU A 58 5.56 -1.33 3.17
CA LEU A 58 5.18 -1.63 1.80
C LEU A 58 6.42 -1.51 0.89
N PRO A 59 6.54 -2.31 -0.18
CA PRO A 59 7.61 -2.13 -1.15
C PRO A 59 7.56 -0.71 -1.74
N VAL A 60 8.72 -0.07 -1.87
CA VAL A 60 8.81 1.27 -2.50
C VAL A 60 8.69 1.12 -4.01
N GLY A 61 7.98 2.05 -4.63
CA GLY A 61 7.74 2.10 -6.07
C GLY A 61 6.26 1.96 -6.42
N GLU A 62 6.02 1.75 -7.72
CA GLU A 62 4.67 1.46 -8.20
C GLU A 62 4.23 0.09 -7.71
N GLN A 63 3.11 0.05 -7.02
CA GLN A 63 2.50 -1.19 -6.61
C GLN A 63 1.52 -1.62 -7.72
N PRO A 64 1.63 -2.85 -8.24
CA PRO A 64 0.61 -3.36 -9.14
C PRO A 64 -0.74 -3.33 -8.41
N PRO A 65 -1.86 -3.23 -9.14
CA PRO A 65 -3.16 -3.31 -8.52
C PRO A 65 -3.34 -4.71 -7.90
N TYR A 66 -3.12 -4.85 -6.59
CA TYR A 66 -3.55 -6.02 -5.83
C TYR A 66 -5.07 -5.98 -5.60
N TRP A 67 -5.86 -5.79 -6.66
CA TRP A 67 -7.25 -6.24 -6.64
C TRP A 67 -7.24 -7.70 -7.11
N GLY A 68 -6.80 -8.58 -6.22
CA GLY A 68 -6.46 -9.95 -6.59
C GLY A 68 -7.14 -11.05 -5.78
N ILE A 69 -7.84 -10.74 -4.70
CA ILE A 69 -8.80 -11.67 -4.12
C ILE A 69 -10.17 -11.14 -4.49
N ASP A 70 -10.80 -11.72 -5.51
CA ASP A 70 -12.25 -11.70 -5.58
C ASP A 70 -12.73 -12.63 -4.45
N PRO A 71 -13.34 -12.11 -3.36
CA PRO A 71 -13.82 -12.95 -2.26
C PRO A 71 -14.93 -13.92 -2.70
N ARG A 72 -15.42 -13.81 -3.94
CA ARG A 72 -16.41 -14.69 -4.55
C ARG A 72 -15.78 -15.77 -5.43
N GLN A 73 -14.47 -15.75 -5.67
CA GLN A 73 -13.72 -16.80 -6.36
C GLN A 73 -12.95 -17.65 -5.33
N PRO A 74 -13.39 -18.89 -5.04
CA PRO A 74 -12.77 -19.74 -4.03
C PRO A 74 -11.29 -20.09 -4.31
N SER A 75 -10.87 -20.01 -5.58
CA SER A 75 -9.49 -20.27 -6.01
C SER A 75 -8.53 -19.12 -5.78
N ALA A 76 -9.01 -17.89 -5.53
CA ALA A 76 -8.15 -16.74 -5.24
C ALA A 76 -7.58 -16.75 -3.81
N LEU A 77 -8.12 -17.61 -2.95
CA LEU A 77 -7.67 -17.84 -1.56
C LEU A 77 -6.92 -19.16 -1.38
N ALA A 78 -6.76 -19.95 -2.44
CA ALA A 78 -6.00 -21.18 -2.39
C ALA A 78 -4.51 -20.82 -2.37
N LEU A 79 -3.94 -20.70 -1.16
CA LEU A 79 -2.52 -20.88 -0.94
C LEU A 79 -2.15 -22.26 -1.48
N ILE A 80 -1.49 -22.31 -2.63
CA ILE A 80 -0.79 -23.52 -3.06
C ILE A 80 0.37 -23.68 -2.08
N ASP A 81 0.43 -24.84 -1.43
CA ASP A 81 1.35 -25.14 -0.32
C ASP A 81 2.74 -24.55 -0.52
N GLY A 82 3.04 -23.51 0.25
CA GLY A 82 4.40 -23.08 0.56
C GLY A 82 5.08 -22.12 -0.41
N GLU A 83 4.45 -21.69 -1.50
CA GLU A 83 5.01 -20.61 -2.33
C GLU A 83 4.08 -19.41 -2.42
N SER A 84 4.70 -18.23 -2.33
CA SER A 84 4.09 -16.99 -2.78
C SER A 84 3.71 -17.17 -4.25
N PRO A 85 2.47 -16.86 -4.67
CA PRO A 85 2.14 -16.81 -6.10
C PRO A 85 2.80 -15.60 -6.80
N PHE A 86 3.63 -14.85 -6.08
CA PHE A 86 4.47 -13.74 -6.53
C PHE A 86 5.94 -14.12 -6.41
#